data_AF-A0A3D3JYT9-F1
#
_entry.id   AF-A0A3D3JYT9-F1
#
_cell.length_a   1.000
_cell.length_b   1.000
_cell.length_c   1.000
_cell.angle_alpha   90.00
_cell.angle_beta   90.00
_cell.angle_gamma   90.00
#
_symmetry.space_group_name_H-M   'P 1'
#
loop_
_entity.id
_entity.type
_entity.pdbx_description
1 polymer ?
#
loop_
_entity_poly.entity_id
_entity_poly.type
_entity_poly.pdbx_seq_one_letter_code
_entity_poly.pdbx_strand_id
1 'polypeptide(L)'
;MPTGQDCPWTMLPDWSRIGGLMIVFLVCVLLYAAWTLYLVVVVAIDAKSRGTDWLPWGGCVLLFGVAGWLIYCLTRPRGRLVACRHCARRRLELSSRCPHCGND
;
A
#
# COMPACT_ATOMS: atom_id res chain seq x y z
N MET A 1 28.89 36.65 -46.49
CA MET A 1 27.55 36.06 -46.34
C MET A 1 27.28 35.93 -44.85
N PRO A 2 26.25 36.59 -44.28
CA PRO A 2 25.99 36.50 -42.86
C PRO A 2 25.30 35.16 -42.55
N THR A 3 25.97 34.31 -41.78
CA THR A 3 25.39 33.11 -41.15
C THR A 3 24.75 33.54 -39.85
N GLY A 4 23.47 33.90 -39.87
CA GLY A 4 22.80 34.36 -38.66
C GLY A 4 21.31 34.50 -38.87
N GLN A 5 20.58 33.42 -38.60
CA GLN A 5 19.15 33.45 -38.33
C GLN A 5 18.83 32.34 -37.32
N ASP A 6 19.24 32.58 -36.08
CA ASP A 6 18.63 31.90 -34.94
C ASP A 6 17.24 32.52 -34.76
N CYS A 7 16.21 31.83 -35.23
CA CYS A 7 14.84 32.31 -35.19
C CYS A 7 14.31 32.32 -33.74
N PRO A 8 13.78 33.45 -33.22
CA PRO A 8 13.40 33.56 -31.81
C PRO A 8 12.25 32.62 -31.38
N TRP A 9 11.46 32.11 -32.34
CA TRP A 9 10.36 31.17 -32.07
C TRP A 9 10.80 29.72 -31.86
N THR A 10 12.06 29.36 -32.10
CA THR A 10 12.57 28.02 -31.74
C THR A 10 12.86 27.86 -30.26
N MET A 11 12.70 28.93 -29.45
CA MET A 11 12.74 28.88 -27.98
C MET A 11 11.37 28.58 -27.34
N LEU A 12 10.39 28.11 -28.12
CA LEU A 12 9.14 27.64 -27.53
C LEU A 12 9.38 26.33 -26.77
N PRO A 13 8.80 26.15 -25.56
CA PRO A 13 8.93 24.90 -24.82
C PRO A 13 8.47 23.74 -25.70
N ASP A 14 9.25 22.65 -25.75
CA ASP A 14 8.84 21.43 -26.43
C ASP A 14 7.68 20.78 -25.64
N TRP A 15 6.45 21.23 -25.93
CA TRP A 15 5.22 20.83 -25.24
C TRP A 15 4.99 19.32 -25.24
N SER A 16 5.59 18.60 -26.21
CA SER A 16 5.56 17.14 -26.27
C SER A 16 6.30 16.48 -25.09
N ARG A 17 7.42 17.08 -24.64
CA ARG A 17 8.18 16.62 -23.47
C ARG A 17 7.47 16.93 -22.17
N ILE A 18 6.83 18.10 -22.10
CA ILE A 18 6.05 18.53 -20.92
C ILE A 18 4.82 17.62 -20.75
N GLY A 19 4.09 17.36 -21.84
CA GLY A 19 2.94 16.43 -21.82
C GLY A 19 3.34 15.01 -21.45
N GLY A 20 4.45 14.50 -22.01
CA GLY A 20 4.98 13.18 -21.66
C GLY A 20 5.36 13.04 -20.18
N LEU A 21 6.04 14.03 -19.61
CA LEU A 21 6.41 14.04 -18.19
C LEU A 21 5.17 14.08 -17.27
N MET A 22 4.14 14.83 -17.63
CA MET A 22 2.89 14.87 -16.87
C MET A 22 2.17 13.53 -16.85
N ILE A 23 2.11 12.82 -17.98
CA ILE A 23 1.50 11.49 -18.07
C ILE A 23 2.27 10.49 -17.21
N VAL A 24 3.60 10.47 -17.32
CA VAL A 24 4.45 9.59 -16.50
C VAL A 24 4.24 9.86 -15.01
N PHE A 25 4.24 11.13 -14.61
CA PHE A 25 3.99 11.53 -13.23
C PHE A 25 2.62 11.04 -12.74
N LEU A 26 1.56 11.23 -13.53
CA LEU A 26 0.21 10.81 -13.17
C LEU A 26 0.11 9.28 -13.03
N VAL A 27 0.73 8.53 -13.94
CA VAL A 27 0.81 7.06 -13.86
C VAL A 27 1.55 6.63 -12.59
N CYS A 28 2.70 7.24 -12.27
CA CYS A 28 3.44 6.94 -11.04
C CYS A 28 2.61 7.18 -9.78
N VAL A 29 1.86 8.29 -9.71
CA VAL A 29 0.99 8.60 -8.57
C VAL A 29 -0.13 7.57 -8.43
N LEU A 30 -0.78 7.19 -9.54
CA LEU A 30 -1.85 6.18 -9.53
C LEU A 30 -1.33 4.81 -9.09
N LEU A 31 -0.14 4.40 -9.58
CA LEU A 31 0.50 3.15 -9.17
C LEU A 31 0.85 3.16 -7.68
N TYR A 32 1.40 4.27 -7.17
CA TYR A 32 1.71 4.43 -5.76
C TYR A 32 0.46 4.39 -4.87
N ALA A 33 -0.62 5.05 -5.29
CA ALA A 33 -1.89 5.05 -4.57
C ALA A 33 -2.50 3.64 -4.54
N ALA A 34 -2.54 2.93 -5.68
CA ALA A 34 -3.02 1.56 -5.76
C ALA A 34 -2.19 0.60 -4.88
N TRP A 35 -0.86 0.76 -4.90
CA TRP A 35 0.05 -0.02 -4.06
C TRP A 35 -0.20 0.21 -2.56
N THR A 36 -0.37 1.46 -2.15
CA THR A 36 -0.64 1.81 -0.75
C THR A 36 -1.98 1.25 -0.29
N LEU A 37 -3.03 1.37 -1.11
CA LEU A 37 -4.34 0.77 -0.83
C LEU A 37 -4.27 -0.75 -0.69
N TYR A 38 -3.52 -1.42 -1.58
CA TYR A 38 -3.30 -2.86 -1.52
C TYR A 38 -2.65 -3.26 -0.19
N LEU A 39 -1.60 -2.56 0.25
CA LEU A 39 -0.94 -2.86 1.52
C LEU A 39 -1.87 -2.69 2.72
N VAL A 40 -2.67 -1.62 2.75
CA VAL A 40 -3.64 -1.39 3.83
C VAL A 40 -4.67 -2.50 3.90
N VAL A 41 -5.21 -2.95 2.76
CA VAL A 41 -6.19 -4.05 2.71
C VAL A 41 -5.57 -5.35 3.24
N VAL A 42 -4.35 -5.67 2.83
CA VAL A 42 -3.64 -6.87 3.31
C VAL A 42 -3.43 -6.82 4.82
N VAL A 43 -2.98 -5.68 5.35
CA VAL A 43 -2.79 -5.49 6.80
C VAL A 43 -4.11 -5.58 7.55
N ALA A 44 -5.19 -5.03 7.01
CA ALA A 44 -6.50 -5.09 7.67
C ALA A 44 -7.06 -6.52 7.75
N ILE A 45 -6.89 -7.30 6.68
CA ILE A 45 -7.29 -8.71 6.65
C ILE A 45 -6.43 -9.53 7.62
N ASP A 46 -5.11 -9.32 7.60
CA ASP A 46 -4.18 -10.03 8.48
C ASP A 46 -4.45 -9.70 9.95
N ALA A 47 -4.59 -8.42 10.32
CA ALA A 47 -4.91 -7.99 11.68
C ALA A 47 -6.24 -8.56 12.19
N LYS A 48 -7.30 -8.53 11.36
CA LYS A 48 -8.58 -9.16 11.69
C LYS A 48 -8.46 -10.67 11.91
N SER A 49 -7.67 -11.37 11.09
CA SER A 49 -7.46 -12.81 11.25
C SER A 49 -6.71 -13.15 12.55
N ARG A 50 -5.87 -12.22 13.03
CA ARG A 50 -5.10 -12.34 14.27
C ARG A 50 -5.85 -11.82 15.50
N GLY A 51 -7.04 -11.25 15.33
CA GLY A 51 -7.81 -10.64 16.42
C GLY A 51 -7.17 -9.37 17.00
N THR A 52 -6.35 -8.67 16.21
CA THR A 52 -5.70 -7.40 16.60
C THR A 52 -6.35 -6.21 15.90
N ASP A 53 -6.32 -5.05 16.53
CA ASP A 53 -6.91 -3.82 15.97
C ASP A 53 -6.22 -3.41 14.68
N TRP A 54 -6.97 -3.37 13.58
CA TRP A 54 -6.45 -3.05 12.25
C TRP A 54 -6.19 -1.56 12.05
N LEU A 55 -6.90 -0.69 12.78
CA LEU A 55 -6.92 0.75 12.57
C LEU A 55 -5.56 1.42 12.79
N PRO A 56 -4.82 1.19 13.92
CA PRO A 56 -3.50 1.79 14.10
C PRO A 56 -2.50 1.30 13.06
N TRP A 57 -2.52 0.01 12.71
CA TRP A 57 -1.60 -0.55 11.72
C TRP A 57 -1.90 -0.08 10.30
N GLY A 58 -3.19 0.00 9.93
CA GLY A 58 -3.62 0.57 8.66
C GLY A 58 -3.22 2.04 8.52
N GLY A 59 -3.37 2.83 9.59
CA GLY A 59 -2.92 4.22 9.64
C GLY A 59 -1.39 4.36 9.49
N CYS A 60 -0.61 3.51 10.16
CA CYS A 60 0.85 3.48 10.00
C CYS A 60 1.26 3.14 8.56
N VAL A 61 0.62 2.17 7.91
CA VAL A 61 0.91 1.84 6.50
C VAL A 61 0.51 2.97 5.56
N LEU A 62 -0.60 3.67 5.83
CA LEU A 62 -1.02 4.81 5.01
C LEU A 62 -0.02 5.98 5.09
N LEU A 63 0.50 6.27 6.28
CA LEU A 63 1.41 7.41 6.53
C LEU A 63 2.86 7.12 6.12
N PHE A 64 3.36 5.92 6.43
CA PHE A 64 4.76 5.55 6.20
C PHE A 64 4.94 4.63 4.97
N GLY A 65 3.86 4.27 4.28
CA GLY A 65 3.87 3.40 3.11
C GLY A 65 4.48 2.03 3.41
N VAL A 66 5.46 1.67 2.57
CA VAL A 66 6.19 0.39 2.68
C VAL A 66 6.93 0.26 4.01
N ALA A 67 7.45 1.35 4.58
CA ALA A 67 8.12 1.31 5.88
C ALA A 67 7.15 0.94 7.01
N GLY A 68 5.93 1.50 6.99
CA GLY A 68 4.88 1.12 7.93
C GLY A 68 4.47 -0.34 7.80
N TRP A 69 4.38 -0.85 6.57
CA TRP A 69 4.09 -2.26 6.30
C TRP A 69 5.20 -3.20 6.81
N LEU A 70 6.46 -2.81 6.64
CA LEU A 70 7.62 -3.54 7.18
C LEU A 70 7.56 -3.62 8.71
N ILE A 71 7.31 -2.49 9.39
CA ILE A 71 7.18 -2.45 10.85
C ILE A 71 6.04 -3.38 11.29
N TYR A 72 4.87 -3.31 10.65
CA TYR A 72 3.75 -4.22 10.94
C TYR A 72 4.16 -5.68 10.82
N CYS A 73 4.89 -6.04 9.76
CA CYS A 73 5.35 -7.40 9.54
C CYS A 73 6.34 -7.88 10.61
N LEU A 74 7.13 -6.98 11.20
CA LEU A 74 8.07 -7.30 12.28
C LEU A 74 7.39 -7.42 13.64
N THR A 75 6.37 -6.59 13.91
CA THR A 75 5.63 -6.60 15.17
C THR A 75 4.56 -7.69 15.23
N ARG A 76 4.17 -8.26 14.07
CA ARG A 76 3.11 -9.28 14.02
C ARG A 76 3.47 -10.50 14.90
N PRO A 77 2.52 -11.01 15.71
CA PRO A 77 2.75 -12.20 16.52
C PRO A 77 2.98 -13.43 15.64
N ARG A 78 4.04 -14.20 15.90
CA ARG A 78 4.37 -15.40 15.12
C ARG A 78 3.43 -16.56 15.50
N GLY A 79 3.00 -17.33 14.51
CA GLY A 79 2.10 -18.47 14.69
C GLY A 79 1.37 -18.84 13.41
N ARG A 80 0.90 -20.09 13.32
CA ARG A 80 0.12 -20.58 12.19
C ARG A 80 -1.34 -20.15 12.31
N LEU A 81 -1.94 -19.75 11.20
CA LEU A 81 -3.37 -19.48 11.11
C LEU A 81 -4.10 -20.80 10.84
N VAL A 82 -5.00 -21.19 11.74
CA VAL A 82 -5.83 -22.39 11.62
C VAL A 82 -7.30 -22.00 11.50
N ALA A 83 -8.12 -22.84 10.87
CA ALA A 83 -9.55 -22.61 10.78
C ALA A 83 -10.22 -22.89 12.13
N CYS A 84 -11.02 -21.97 12.65
CA CYS A 84 -11.83 -22.19 13.83
C CYS A 84 -12.90 -23.26 13.56
N ARG A 85 -13.10 -24.21 14.49
CA ARG A 85 -14.08 -25.30 14.36
C ARG A 85 -15.53 -24.84 14.35
N HIS A 86 -15.82 -23.65 14.85
CA HIS A 86 -17.20 -23.13 14.95
C HIS A 86 -17.56 -22.14 13.85
N CYS A 87 -16.68 -21.19 13.54
CA CYS A 87 -16.97 -20.15 12.54
C CYS A 87 -16.23 -20.33 11.21
N ALA A 88 -15.37 -21.35 11.09
CA ALA A 88 -14.52 -21.62 9.92
C ALA A 88 -13.57 -20.48 9.50
N ARG A 89 -13.52 -19.37 10.26
CA ARG A 89 -12.61 -18.26 10.00
C ARG A 89 -11.21 -18.59 10.50
N ARG A 90 -10.21 -18.01 9.84
CA ARG A 90 -8.80 -18.16 10.24
C ARG A 90 -8.56 -17.41 11.54
N ARG A 91 -7.97 -18.10 12.51
CA ARG A 91 -7.48 -17.57 13.78
C ARG A 91 -6.07 -18.07 14.05
N LEU A 92 -5.34 -17.44 14.97
CA LEU A 92 -4.04 -17.96 15.42
C LEU A 92 -4.24 -19.30 16.17
N GLU A 93 -3.39 -20.28 15.89
CA GLU A 93 -3.37 -21.58 16.59
C GLU A 93 -3.10 -21.43 18.09
N LEU A 94 -2.20 -20.51 18.46
CA LEU A 94 -1.91 -20.19 19.86
C LEU A 94 -3.04 -19.41 20.57
N SER A 95 -4.07 -18.97 19.84
CA SER A 95 -5.16 -18.21 20.45
C SER A 95 -6.15 -19.16 21.10
N SER A 96 -6.29 -19.05 22.43
CA SER A 96 -7.19 -19.88 23.23
C SER A 96 -8.68 -19.64 22.94
N ARG A 97 -9.04 -18.48 22.37
CA ARG A 97 -10.41 -18.15 21.95
C ARG A 97 -10.41 -17.55 20.57
N CYS A 98 -11.40 -17.90 19.76
CA CYS A 98 -11.57 -17.30 18.44
C CYS A 98 -11.99 -15.82 18.55
N PRO A 99 -11.26 -14.88 17.93
CA PRO A 99 -11.63 -13.45 17.96
C PRO A 99 -12.91 -13.13 17.16
N HIS A 100 -13.41 -14.08 16.36
CA HIS A 100 -14.62 -13.90 15.55
C HIS A 100 -15.90 -14.34 16.24
N CYS A 101 -15.85 -15.43 17.03
CA CYS A 101 -17.03 -16.04 17.64
C CYS A 101 -16.95 -16.20 19.16
N GLY A 102 -15.80 -15.91 19.78
CA GLY A 102 -15.61 -16.03 21.23
C GLY A 102 -15.35 -17.45 21.74
N ASN A 103 -15.58 -18.47 20.92
CA ASN A 103 -15.39 -19.88 21.28
C ASN A 103 -14.00 -20.43 20.92
N ASP A 104 -13.63 -21.50 21.61
CA ASP A 104 -12.43 -22.31 21.49
C ASP A 104 -12.43 -23.27 20.28
#